data_AF-A0A662V0N3-F1
#
_entry.id   AF-A0A662V0N3-F1
#
_cell.length_a   1.000
_cell.length_b   1.000
_cell.length_c   1.000
_cell.angle_alpha   90.00
_cell.angle_beta   90.00
_cell.angle_gamma   90.00
#
_symmetry.space_group_name_H-M   'P 1'
#
loop_
_entity.id
_entity.type
_entity.pdbx_description
1 polymer ?
#
loop_
_entity_poly.entity_id
_entity_poly.type
_entity_poly.pdbx_seq_one_letter_code
_entity_poly.pdbx_strand_id
1 'polypeptide(L)'
;MLSRIIGGGLLKLAEVYSRATNFIDNIERSYLRTLEELRAREEEILSRDELKPSEIIELIGIRASIKLITEELGIPYDPSIEEIFDIMELINRKQEAELAV
;
A
#
# COMPACT_ATOMS: atom_id res chain seq x y z
N MET A 1 -3.45 52.23 -6.39
CA MET A 1 -3.99 51.56 -5.18
C MET A 1 -4.57 50.17 -5.48
N LEU A 2 -5.30 49.97 -6.58
CA LEU A 2 -5.84 48.65 -6.99
C LEU A 2 -4.77 47.56 -7.23
N SER A 3 -3.58 47.93 -7.74
CA SER A 3 -2.48 46.99 -7.99
C SER A 3 -1.92 46.31 -6.74
N ARG A 4 -1.94 46.98 -5.57
CA ARG A 4 -1.47 46.42 -4.29
C ARG A 4 -2.45 45.41 -3.69
N ILE A 5 -3.74 45.60 -3.91
CA ILE A 5 -4.81 44.72 -3.40
C ILE A 5 -4.83 43.41 -4.20
N ILE A 6 -4.71 43.51 -5.54
CA ILE A 6 -4.63 42.34 -6.43
C ILE A 6 -3.35 41.54 -6.18
N GLY A 7 -2.20 42.21 -5.97
CA GLY A 7 -0.94 41.55 -5.65
C GLY A 7 -0.95 40.78 -4.32
N GLY A 8 -1.58 41.34 -3.27
CA GLY A 8 -1.71 40.66 -1.98
C GLY A 8 -2.67 39.46 -2.00
N GLY A 9 -3.73 39.52 -2.80
CA GLY A 9 -4.64 38.40 -3.01
C GLY A 9 -4.00 37.24 -3.79
N LEU A 10 -3.24 37.57 -4.84
CA LEU A 10 -2.48 36.57 -5.63
C LEU A 10 -1.39 35.88 -4.79
N LEU A 11 -0.68 36.62 -3.93
CA LEU A 11 0.31 36.05 -3.01
C LEU A 11 -0.32 35.04 -2.04
N LYS A 12 -1.48 35.37 -1.45
CA LYS A 12 -2.20 34.44 -0.55
C LYS A 12 -2.69 33.19 -1.29
N LEU A 13 -3.17 33.33 -2.52
CA LEU A 13 -3.60 32.19 -3.33
C LEU A 13 -2.42 31.27 -3.68
N ALA A 14 -1.27 31.86 -4.03
CA ALA A 14 -0.04 31.11 -4.28
C ALA A 14 0.44 30.35 -3.01
N GLU A 15 0.33 30.96 -1.83
CA GLU A 15 0.66 30.30 -0.57
C GLU A 15 -0.27 29.11 -0.27
N VAL A 16 -1.58 29.27 -0.47
CA VAL A 16 -2.55 28.18 -0.30
C VAL A 16 -2.28 27.04 -1.29
N TYR A 17 -2.01 27.37 -2.55
CA TYR A 17 -1.68 26.39 -3.58
C TYR A 17 -0.37 25.65 -3.26
N SER A 18 0.65 26.38 -2.80
CA SER A 18 1.93 25.80 -2.35
C SER A 18 1.74 24.87 -1.15
N ARG A 19 0.88 25.21 -0.20
CA ARG A 19 0.57 24.33 0.93
C ARG A 19 -0.19 23.07 0.48
N ALA A 20 -1.14 23.21 -0.44
CA ALA A 20 -1.90 22.07 -0.96
C ALA A 20 -1.02 21.09 -1.74
N THR A 21 -0.14 21.60 -2.61
CA THR A 21 0.84 20.77 -3.35
C THR A 21 1.79 20.06 -2.40
N ASN A 22 2.39 20.76 -1.44
CA ASN A 22 3.23 20.12 -0.42
C ASN A 22 2.49 19.04 0.39
N PHE A 23 1.20 19.24 0.66
CA PHE A 23 0.40 18.25 1.38
C PHE A 23 0.16 16.99 0.53
N ILE A 24 -0.17 17.16 -0.75
CA ILE A 24 -0.34 16.05 -1.70
C ILE A 24 0.98 15.29 -1.85
N ASP A 25 2.10 15.99 -2.05
CA ASP A 25 3.43 15.38 -2.13
C ASP A 25 3.76 14.54 -0.88
N ASN A 26 3.37 15.03 0.31
CA ASN A 26 3.60 14.30 1.55
C ASN A 26 2.71 13.04 1.65
N ILE A 27 1.47 13.08 1.16
CA ILE A 27 0.59 11.91 1.09
C ILE A 27 1.19 10.87 0.14
N GLU A 28 1.58 11.27 -1.07
CA GLU A 28 2.19 10.38 -2.05
C GLU A 28 3.46 9.71 -1.51
N ARG A 29 4.36 10.49 -0.88
CA ARG A 29 5.55 9.94 -0.22
C ARG A 29 5.20 8.97 0.91
N SER A 30 4.13 9.25 1.66
CA SER A 30 3.69 8.34 2.72
C SER A 30 3.21 7.02 2.13
N TYR A 31 2.43 7.04 1.05
CA TYR A 31 1.99 5.83 0.38
C TYR A 31 3.14 5.02 -0.20
N LEU A 32 4.12 5.68 -0.83
CA LEU A 32 5.33 5.03 -1.33
C LEU A 32 6.13 4.35 -0.22
N ARG A 33 6.33 5.04 0.92
CA ARG A 33 6.98 4.43 2.08
C ARG A 33 6.20 3.22 2.60
N THR A 34 4.89 3.33 2.73
CA THR A 34 4.05 2.20 3.17
C THR A 34 4.16 1.02 2.21
N LEU A 35 4.22 1.26 0.88
CA LEU A 35 4.45 0.20 -0.10
C LEU A 35 5.78 -0.50 0.11
N GLU A 36 6.87 0.25 0.34
CA GLU A 36 8.19 -0.32 0.61
C GLU A 36 8.18 -1.20 1.86
N GLU A 37 7.56 -0.72 2.95
CA GLU A 37 7.44 -1.46 4.21
C GLU A 37 6.62 -2.74 4.04
N LEU A 38 5.48 -2.66 3.33
CA LEU A 38 4.63 -3.81 3.04
C LEU A 38 5.35 -4.85 2.16
N ARG A 39 6.10 -4.42 1.15
CA ARG A 39 6.89 -5.29 0.27
C ARG A 39 8.01 -5.99 1.03
N ALA A 40 8.74 -5.26 1.87
CA ALA A 40 9.78 -5.85 2.71
C ALA A 40 9.19 -6.89 3.68
N ARG A 41 8.02 -6.61 4.24
CA ARG A 41 7.33 -7.55 5.13
C ARG A 41 6.80 -8.78 4.39
N GLU A 42 6.25 -8.59 3.18
CA GLU A 42 5.84 -9.68 2.30
C GLU A 42 7.02 -10.64 2.03
N GLU A 43 8.16 -10.10 1.63
CA GLU A 43 9.39 -10.87 1.36
C GLU A 43 9.88 -11.61 2.61
N GLU A 44 9.89 -10.93 3.77
CA GLU A 44 10.28 -11.56 5.04
C GLU A 44 9.40 -12.76 5.39
N ILE A 45 8.08 -12.65 5.21
CA ILE A 45 7.18 -13.77 5.46
C ILE A 45 7.41 -14.88 4.43
N LEU A 46 7.51 -14.57 3.14
CA LEU A 46 7.71 -15.54 2.07
C LEU A 46 9.08 -16.25 2.13
N SER A 47 10.07 -15.66 2.80
CA SER A 47 11.38 -16.27 3.01
C SER A 47 11.38 -17.41 4.04
N ARG A 48 10.28 -17.64 4.75
CA ARG A 48 10.16 -18.66 5.80
C ARG A 48 9.83 -20.02 5.19
N ASP A 49 10.47 -21.08 5.71
CA ASP A 49 10.26 -22.45 5.25
C ASP A 49 8.82 -22.96 5.51
N GLU A 50 8.22 -22.55 6.63
CA GLU A 50 6.85 -22.89 6.99
C GLU A 50 6.07 -21.68 7.50
N LEU A 51 4.92 -21.43 6.87
CA LEU A 51 4.01 -20.37 7.29
C LEU A 51 2.99 -20.85 8.32
N LYS A 52 2.85 -20.07 9.39
CA LYS A 52 1.78 -20.17 10.39
C LYS A 52 0.49 -19.55 9.86
N PRO A 53 -0.69 -20.00 10.32
CA PRO A 53 -1.97 -19.41 9.91
C PRO A 53 -2.06 -17.89 10.07
N SER A 54 -1.47 -17.32 11.13
CA SER A 54 -1.44 -15.87 11.36
C SER A 54 -0.64 -15.12 10.30
N GLU A 55 0.47 -15.69 9.84
CA GLU A 55 1.34 -15.10 8.81
C GLU A 55 0.68 -15.15 7.44
N ILE A 56 -0.13 -16.19 7.20
CA ILE A 56 -0.93 -16.30 5.99
C ILE A 56 -2.01 -15.21 5.95
N ILE A 57 -2.73 -14.99 7.06
CA ILE A 57 -3.70 -13.90 7.16
C ILE A 57 -3.01 -12.55 6.98
N GLU A 58 -1.82 -12.36 7.56
CA GLU A 58 -1.01 -11.17 7.39
C GLU A 58 -0.64 -10.93 5.91
N LEU A 59 -0.17 -11.96 5.19
CA LEU A 59 0.13 -11.87 3.75
C LEU A 59 -1.08 -11.45 2.92
N ILE A 60 -2.27 -11.97 3.21
CA ILE A 60 -3.51 -11.57 2.52
C ILE A 60 -3.77 -10.07 2.74
N GLY A 61 -3.63 -9.60 3.98
CA GLY A 61 -3.79 -8.19 4.32
C GLY A 61 -2.74 -7.28 3.65
N ILE A 62 -1.49 -7.73 3.60
CA ILE A 62 -0.38 -7.03 2.93
C ILE A 62 -0.68 -6.89 1.44
N ARG A 63 -1.00 -7.98 0.74
CA ARG A 63 -1.27 -7.96 -0.70
C ARG A 63 -2.48 -7.09 -1.06
N ALA A 64 -3.55 -7.19 -0.29
CA ALA A 64 -4.73 -6.34 -0.47
C ALA A 64 -4.36 -4.85 -0.31
N SER A 65 -3.52 -4.53 0.67
CA SER A 65 -3.06 -3.16 0.94
C SER A 65 -2.14 -2.65 -0.17
N ILE A 66 -1.19 -3.47 -0.65
CA ILE A 66 -0.31 -3.13 -1.78
C ILE A 66 -1.17 -2.79 -3.00
N LYS A 67 -2.15 -3.63 -3.34
CA LYS A 67 -3.07 -3.40 -4.46
C LYS A 67 -3.77 -2.05 -4.34
N LEU A 68 -4.42 -1.79 -3.21
CA LEU A 68 -5.15 -0.54 -2.97
C LEU A 68 -4.25 0.70 -3.09
N ILE A 69 -3.04 0.65 -2.51
CA ILE A 69 -2.12 1.79 -2.56
C ILE A 69 -1.58 1.99 -3.98
N THR A 70 -1.26 0.93 -4.72
CA THR A 70 -0.83 1.05 -6.13
C THR A 70 -1.91 1.62 -7.03
N GLU A 71 -3.18 1.24 -6.81
CA GLU A 71 -4.32 1.81 -7.53
C GLU A 71 -4.48 3.30 -7.24
N GLU A 72 -4.37 3.71 -5.97
CA GLU A 72 -4.46 5.12 -5.56
C GLU A 72 -3.32 5.97 -6.15
N LEU A 73 -2.11 5.42 -6.22
CA LEU A 73 -0.95 6.10 -6.81
C LEU A 73 -0.91 6.02 -8.35
N GLY A 74 -1.82 5.29 -8.99
CA GLY A 74 -1.80 5.06 -10.44
C GLY A 74 -0.58 4.28 -10.93
N ILE A 75 0.04 3.48 -10.06
CA ILE A 75 1.21 2.65 -10.36
C ILE A 75 0.71 1.29 -10.87
N PRO A 76 1.31 0.72 -11.94
CA PRO A 76 0.95 -0.62 -12.38
C PRO A 76 1.14 -1.66 -11.28
N TYR A 77 0.06 -2.34 -10.90
CA TYR A 77 0.10 -3.49 -10.03
C TYR A 77 0.44 -4.73 -10.87
N ASP A 78 1.57 -5.39 -10.60
CA ASP A 78 1.91 -6.67 -11.23
C ASP A 78 1.16 -7.81 -10.53
N PRO A 79 0.19 -8.46 -11.21
CA PRO A 79 -0.58 -9.57 -10.65
C PRO A 79 0.19 -10.91 -10.73
N SER A 80 1.39 -10.97 -11.33
CA SER A 80 2.15 -12.23 -11.47
C SER A 80 2.58 -12.86 -10.12
N ILE A 81 2.32 -12.16 -9.02
CA ILE A 81 2.31 -12.72 -7.67
C ILE A 81 0.92 -13.34 -7.46
N GLU A 82 0.76 -14.55 -8.02
CA GLU A 82 -0.50 -15.30 -8.03
C GLU A 82 -1.12 -15.48 -6.64
N GLU A 83 -2.43 -15.70 -6.71
CA GLU A 83 -3.44 -14.89 -6.04
C GLU A 83 -3.81 -15.46 -4.67
N ILE A 84 -4.54 -14.66 -3.88
CA ILE A 84 -5.12 -15.02 -2.58
C ILE A 84 -5.76 -16.43 -2.57
N PHE A 85 -6.20 -16.94 -3.72
CA PHE A 85 -6.70 -18.31 -3.91
C PHE A 85 -5.65 -19.40 -3.68
N ASP A 86 -4.42 -19.26 -4.16
CA ASP A 86 -3.36 -20.27 -3.95
C ASP A 86 -2.98 -20.37 -2.47
N ILE A 87 -3.00 -19.22 -1.78
CA ILE A 87 -2.76 -19.10 -0.36
C ILE A 87 -3.90 -19.75 0.45
N MET A 88 -5.16 -19.48 0.09
CA MET A 88 -6.32 -20.12 0.72
C MET A 88 -6.33 -21.64 0.49
N GLU A 89 -5.95 -22.10 -0.70
CA GLU A 89 -5.84 -23.52 -1.02
C GLU A 89 -4.70 -24.20 -0.24
N LEU A 90 -3.60 -23.47 0.03
CA LEU A 90 -2.53 -23.89 0.92
C LEU A 90 -2.99 -24.05 2.39
N ILE A 91 -3.78 -23.11 2.89
CA ILE A 91 -4.39 -23.21 4.24
C ILE A 91 -5.30 -24.44 4.31
N ASN A 92 -6.16 -24.62 3.31
CA ASN A 92 -7.15 -25.69 3.30
C ASN A 92 -6.47 -27.06 3.29
N ARG A 93 -5.42 -27.24 2.48
CA ARG A 93 -4.61 -28.47 2.45
C ARG A 93 -3.90 -28.75 3.79
N LYS A 94 -3.39 -27.71 4.47
CA LYS A 94 -2.76 -27.89 5.80
C LYS A 94 -3.78 -28.33 6.86
N GLN A 95 -4.98 -27.74 6.87
CA GLN A 95 -6.03 -28.12 7.81
C GLN A 95 -6.54 -29.56 7.59
N GLU A 96 -6.68 -29.97 6.32
CA GLU A 96 -7.06 -31.36 5.98
C GLU A 96 -6.01 -32.38 6.45
N ALA A 97 -4.71 -32.05 6.35
CA ALA A 97 -3.63 -32.92 6.81
C ALA A 97 -3.58 -33.08 8.34
N GLU A 98 -3.89 -32.01 9.10
CA GLU A 98 -3.94 -32.04 10.57
C GLU A 98 -5.15 -32.82 11.12
N LEU A 99 -6.25 -32.88 10.36
CA LEU A 99 -7.48 -33.59 10.74
C LEU A 99 -7.49 -35.08 10.37
N ALA A 100 -6.53 -35.54 9.56
CA ALA A 100 -6.42 -36.92 9.09
C ALA A 100 -5.53 -37.82 9.98
N VAL A 101 -5.04 -37.31 11.10
CA VAL A 101 -4.25 -38.01 12.14
C VAL A 101 -5.13 -38.29 13.35
#